data_AF-A0A1X6NMG7-F1
#
_entry.id   AF-A0A1X6NMG7-F1
#
_cell.length_a   1.000
_cell.length_b   1.000
_cell.length_c   1.000
_cell.angle_alpha   90.00
_cell.angle_beta   90.00
_cell.angle_gamma   90.00
#
_symmetry.space_group_name_H-M   'P 1'
#
loop_
_entity.id
_entity.type
_entity.pdbx_description
1 polymer ?
#
loop_
_entity_poly.entity_id
_entity_poly.type
_entity_poly.pdbx_seq_one_letter_code
_entity_poly.pdbx_strand_id
1 'polypeptide(L)' 'MPQPSPARTVAAPTQTPGSCVRCGFVTSQTVCKACLFTEGLNRGAAVPVAPAER' A
#
# COMPACT_ATOMS: atom_id res chain seq x y z
N MET A 1 31.07 21.60 -0.48
CA MET A 1 30.43 21.59 0.86
C MET A 1 28.94 21.75 0.63
N PRO A 2 28.12 20.70 0.79
CA PRO A 2 26.66 20.83 0.63
C PRO A 2 26.10 21.67 1.79
N GLN A 3 25.36 22.72 1.45
CA GLN A 3 24.71 23.62 2.42
C GLN A 3 23.56 22.87 3.14
N PRO A 4 23.33 23.11 4.45
CA PRO A 4 22.16 22.58 5.14
C PRO A 4 20.90 23.31 4.66
N SER A 5 20.00 22.59 3.99
CA SER A 5 18.69 23.11 3.59
C SER A 5 17.79 23.23 4.84
N PRO A 6 17.04 24.33 5.06
CA PRO A 6 16.18 24.46 6.22
C PRO A 6 15.04 23.45 6.09
N ALA A 7 15.10 22.39 6.89
CA ALA A 7 14.07 21.37 6.97
C ALA A 7 12.74 22.02 7.39
N ARG A 8 11.83 22.23 6.43
CA ARG A 8 10.42 22.53 6.73
C ARG A 8 9.90 21.36 7.54
N THR A 9 9.75 21.57 8.85
CA THR A 9 9.07 20.64 9.76
C THR A 9 7.58 20.75 9.49
N VAL A 10 7.11 20.16 8.38
CA VAL A 10 5.70 19.87 8.20
C VAL A 10 5.42 18.69 9.12
N ALA A 11 4.59 18.90 10.14
CA ALA A 11 4.11 17.81 10.97
C ALA A 11 3.47 16.76 10.05
N ALA A 12 4.09 15.59 9.96
CA ALA A 12 3.56 14.51 9.15
C ALA A 12 2.19 14.11 9.71
N PRO A 13 1.19 13.83 8.86
CA PRO A 13 -0.09 13.32 9.34
C PRO A 13 0.16 12.05 10.15
N THR A 14 -0.48 11.93 11.31
CA THR A 14 -0.41 10.71 12.11
C THR A 14 -1.27 9.65 11.44
N GLN A 15 -0.67 8.74 10.67
CA GLN A 15 -1.36 7.54 10.21
C GLN A 15 -1.67 6.61 11.38
N THR A 16 -2.94 6.43 11.69
CA THR A 16 -3.40 5.36 12.58
C THR A 16 -3.34 4.02 11.85
N PRO A 17 -2.64 3.00 12.40
CA PRO A 17 -2.63 1.67 11.79
C PRO A 17 -4.02 1.05 11.85
N GLY A 18 -4.55 0.64 10.70
CA GLY A 18 -5.78 -0.13 10.60
C GLY A 18 -5.54 -1.63 10.68
N SER A 19 -6.62 -2.41 10.59
CA SER A 19 -6.60 -3.87 10.56
C SER A 19 -7.42 -4.41 9.39
N CYS A 20 -6.93 -5.51 8.81
CA CYS A 20 -7.56 -6.15 7.65
C CYS A 20 -8.91 -6.75 8.06
N VAL A 21 -9.99 -6.40 7.36
CA VAL A 21 -11.34 -6.92 7.67
C VAL A 21 -11.50 -8.43 7.43
N ARG A 22 -10.56 -9.05 6.68
CA ARG A 22 -10.57 -10.49 6.37
C ARG A 22 -9.81 -11.33 7.39
N CYS A 23 -8.65 -10.87 7.84
CA CYS A 23 -7.72 -11.67 8.64
C CYS A 23 -7.21 -10.99 9.92
N GLY A 24 -7.58 -9.74 10.17
CA GLY A 24 -7.19 -8.99 11.37
C GLY A 24 -5.75 -8.46 11.37
N PHE A 25 -4.93 -8.77 10.35
CA PHE A 25 -3.54 -8.32 10.30
C PHE A 25 -3.43 -6.79 10.15
N VAL A 26 -2.40 -6.19 10.76
CA VAL A 26 -2.15 -4.75 10.68
C VAL A 26 -1.91 -4.31 9.24
N THR A 27 -2.64 -3.30 8.79
CA THR A 27 -2.53 -2.79 7.42
C THR A 27 -3.11 -1.38 7.30
N SER A 28 -2.61 -0.59 6.36
CA SER A 28 -3.14 0.74 6.02
C SER A 28 -4.32 0.69 5.03
N GLN A 29 -4.68 -0.50 4.53
CA GLN A 29 -5.75 -0.71 3.54
C GLN A 29 -6.88 -1.53 4.17
N THR A 30 -8.09 -1.48 3.60
CA THR A 30 -9.24 -2.27 4.10
C THR A 30 -8.98 -3.79 4.10
N VAL A 31 -8.27 -4.28 3.07
CA VAL A 31 -7.84 -5.68 2.93
C VAL A 31 -6.32 -5.70 2.72
N CYS A 32 -5.62 -6.59 3.41
CA CYS A 32 -4.16 -6.66 3.32
C CYS A 32 -3.70 -7.23 1.97
N LYS A 33 -2.48 -6.85 1.56
CA LYS A 33 -1.84 -7.28 0.31
C LYS A 33 -1.80 -8.81 0.16
N ALA A 34 -1.57 -9.54 1.26
CA ALA A 34 -1.57 -11.00 1.28
C ALA A 34 -2.95 -11.55 0.92
N CYS A 35 -4.02 -11.07 1.56
CA CYS A 35 -5.39 -11.49 1.24
C CYS A 35 -5.75 -11.18 -0.22
N LEU A 36 -5.40 -10.00 -0.74
CA LEU A 36 -5.63 -9.64 -2.14
C LEU A 36 -4.88 -10.56 -3.12
N PHE A 37 -3.63 -10.90 -2.80
CA PHE A 37 -2.82 -11.80 -3.63
C PHE A 37 -3.40 -13.22 -3.67
N THR A 38 -3.77 -13.76 -2.51
CA THR A 38 -4.42 -15.07 -2.40
C THR A 38 -5.75 -15.09 -3.17
N GLU A 39 -6.51 -14.02 -3.12
CA GLU A 39 -7.73 -13.82 -3.92
C GLU A 39 -7.46 -13.92 -5.43
N GLY A 40 -6.48 -13.17 -5.93
CA GLY A 40 -6.11 -13.19 -7.35
C GLY A 40 -5.60 -14.56 -7.82
N LEU A 41 -4.80 -15.24 -7.01
CA LEU A 41 -4.33 -16.60 -7.29
C LEU A 41 -5.48 -17.60 -7.41
N ASN A 42 -6.42 -17.59 -6.47
CA ASN A 42 -7.51 -18.57 -6.43
C ASN A 42 -8.60 -18.30 -7.48
N ARG A 43 -8.76 -17.04 -7.91
CA ARG A 43 -9.72 -16.69 -8.97
C ARG A 43 -9.22 -17.01 -10.38
N GLY A 44 -7.97 -17.46 -10.55
CA GLY A 44 -7.39 -17.85 -11.84
C GLY A 44 -7.34 -16.72 -12.89
N ALA A 45 -7.66 -15.49 -12.50
CA ALA A 45 -7.81 -14.37 -13.40
C ALA A 45 -6.48 -13.64 -13.53
N ALA A 46 -5.66 -14.08 -14.47
CA ALA A 46 -4.73 -13.15 -15.11
C ALA A 46 -5.58 -12.05 -15.76
N VAL A 47 -5.78 -10.93 -15.06
CA VAL A 47 -6.32 -9.74 -15.72
C VAL A 47 -5.29 -9.38 -16.79
N PRO A 48 -5.68 -9.27 -18.07
CA PRO A 48 -4.76 -8.77 -19.08
C PRO A 48 -4.43 -7.32 -18.68
N VAL A 49 -3.25 -7.13 -18.08
CA VAL A 49 -2.71 -5.80 -17.90
C VAL A 49 -2.40 -5.30 -19.31
N ALA A 50 -3.20 -4.36 -19.80
CA ALA A 50 -2.83 -3.63 -21.01
C ALA A 50 -1.43 -3.04 -20.77
N PRO A 51 -0.53 -3.08 -21.78
CA PRO A 51 0.83 -2.60 -21.59
C PRO A 51 0.78 -1.13 -21.14
N ALA A 52 1.39 -0.85 -19.98
CA ALA A 52 1.60 0.51 -19.53
C ALA A 52 2.45 1.24 -20.59
N GLU A 53 1.81 2.16 -21.31
CA GLU A 53 2.49 3.12 -22.18
C GLU A 53 3.50 3.94 -21.35
N ARG A 54 4.73 4.02 -21.88
CA ARG A 54 5.93 4.54 -21.19
C ARG A 54 5.87 6.02 -20.90
#